data_AF-A0A067JNB2-F1
#
_entry.id   AF-A0A067JNB2-F1
#
_cell.length_a   1.000
_cell.length_b   1.000
_cell.length_c   1.000
_cell.angle_alpha   90.00
_cell.angle_beta   90.00
_cell.angle_gamma   90.00
#
_symmetry.space_group_name_H-M   'P 1'
#
loop_
_entity.id
_entity.type
_entity.pdbx_description
1 polymer ?
#
loop_
_entity_poly.entity_id
_entity_poly.type
_entity_poly.pdbx_seq_one_letter_code
_entity_poly.pdbx_strand_id
1 'polypeptide(L)'
;MGTNVDNVVEPLPCLFSFKVHRSMCTELMKLVDRIGKVFPKIEAARPRVSSGIQALCSLNFSIENAMQILQSCCESSKLFLVIIGEDMLSRCQRLRNTFEQRLSHLQDMVPTLLAAEISQIINDLNAAKFMLVSSDEEAGKAMRELILQGVSPSDSVEDPEIKALQIAASCLFIKSPEAIQIEERSIRKQLDKVGHDESTKKILNYLLYLLKKYGNMIMEEQIENPKPEPGGSVGRSEFICSSYGEEEFEIGLEQFEAQIDFLTNYTLPEEFKCPISRRLMFDPVVISSGQTFERVFIQNWFDEGNEICPRTKVKLAHLSFTPNTAMKELISKWCEKYGVIIPDPSMEVFDWLDVRSMSFASSCSSMSEIHCHDPYLGP
;
A
#
# COMPACT_ATOMS: atom_id res chain seq x y z
N MET A 1 -27.62 -29.03 -11.81
CA MET A 1 -27.61 -28.90 -10.34
C MET A 1 -26.33 -29.55 -9.85
N GLY A 2 -25.25 -28.88 -9.48
CA GLY A 2 -24.91 -27.46 -9.43
C GLY A 2 -23.41 -27.32 -9.67
N THR A 3 -23.01 -26.19 -10.26
CA THR A 3 -21.62 -25.78 -10.46
C THR A 3 -21.05 -25.30 -9.13
N ASN A 4 -19.96 -25.93 -8.66
CA ASN A 4 -19.10 -25.35 -7.64
C ASN A 4 -18.56 -24.04 -8.19
N VAL A 5 -18.92 -22.93 -7.55
CA VAL A 5 -18.24 -21.66 -7.72
C VAL A 5 -17.04 -21.73 -6.80
N ASP A 6 -15.88 -22.01 -7.40
CA ASP A 6 -14.59 -21.73 -6.78
C ASP A 6 -14.56 -20.22 -6.48
N ASN A 7 -14.82 -19.87 -5.22
CA ASN A 7 -14.53 -18.55 -4.70
C ASN A 7 -13.01 -18.40 -4.72
N VAL A 8 -12.48 -17.90 -5.84
CA VAL A 8 -11.13 -17.37 -5.92
C VAL A 8 -11.08 -16.17 -4.97
N VAL A 9 -10.60 -16.42 -3.76
CA VAL A 9 -10.33 -15.38 -2.76
C VAL A 9 -9.23 -14.51 -3.33
N GLU A 10 -9.59 -13.29 -3.73
CA GLU A 10 -8.62 -12.27 -4.15
C GLU A 10 -7.59 -12.06 -3.01
N PRO A 11 -6.28 -12.12 -3.29
CA PRO A 11 -5.26 -11.89 -2.27
C PRO A 11 -5.37 -10.48 -1.70
N LEU A 12 -5.10 -10.37 -0.40
CA LEU A 12 -5.13 -9.13 0.37
C LEU A 12 -4.32 -8.00 -0.31
N PRO A 13 -4.72 -6.72 -0.09
CA PRO A 13 -3.94 -5.54 -0.48
C PRO A 13 -2.45 -5.70 -0.20
N CYS A 14 -1.59 -5.36 -1.16
CA CYS A 14 -0.19 -5.08 -0.85
C CYS A 14 -0.13 -3.93 0.17
N LEU A 15 0.20 -4.25 1.43
CA LEU A 15 0.28 -3.34 2.59
C LEU A 15 1.38 -2.25 2.44
N PHE A 16 2.02 -2.12 1.28
CA PHE A 16 3.30 -1.42 1.13
C PHE A 16 3.41 -0.53 -0.13
N SER A 17 2.30 -0.21 -0.83
CA SER A 17 2.36 0.43 -2.16
C SER A 17 1.57 1.73 -2.33
N PHE A 18 1.30 2.49 -1.25
CA PHE A 18 0.56 3.76 -1.38
C PHE A 18 1.28 4.73 -2.33
N LYS A 19 0.66 4.98 -3.50
CA LYS A 19 1.26 5.74 -4.60
C LYS A 19 1.26 7.25 -4.34
N VAL A 20 0.28 7.75 -3.59
CA VAL A 20 -0.01 9.15 -3.25
C VAL A 20 -0.62 9.18 -1.83
N HIS A 21 -0.56 10.32 -1.13
CA HIS A 21 -1.15 10.50 0.21
C HIS A 21 -0.60 9.55 1.27
N ARG A 22 0.66 9.17 1.10
CA ARG A 22 1.28 8.11 1.88
C ARG A 22 1.23 8.36 3.38
N SER A 23 1.50 9.59 3.82
CA SER A 23 1.50 9.95 5.23
C SER A 23 0.15 9.62 5.86
N MET A 24 -0.94 10.11 5.25
CA MET A 24 -2.31 9.84 5.67
C MET A 24 -2.65 8.35 5.65
N CYS A 25 -2.33 7.63 4.57
CA CYS A 25 -2.64 6.21 4.44
C CYS A 25 -1.87 5.35 5.46
N THR A 26 -0.60 5.68 5.70
CA THR A 26 0.25 5.00 6.69
C THR A 26 -0.30 5.20 8.10
N GLU A 27 -0.74 6.42 8.41
CA GLU A 27 -1.30 6.72 9.71
C GLU A 27 -2.64 6.00 9.95
N LEU A 28 -3.52 5.98 8.94
CA LEU A 28 -4.77 5.22 9.01
C LEU A 28 -4.49 3.72 9.19
N MET A 29 -3.53 3.18 8.45
CA MET A 29 -3.15 1.76 8.55
C MET A 29 -2.64 1.39 9.95
N LYS A 30 -1.81 2.21 10.58
CA LYS A 30 -1.33 2.00 11.97
C LYS A 30 -2.49 1.94 12.96
N LEU A 31 -3.45 2.86 12.83
CA LEU A 31 -4.63 2.90 13.70
C LEU A 31 -5.48 1.65 13.51
N VAL A 32 -5.73 1.26 12.26
CA VAL A 32 -6.54 0.09 11.91
C VAL A 32 -5.88 -1.21 12.39
N ASP A 33 -4.57 -1.40 12.19
CA ASP A 33 -3.81 -2.54 12.70
C ASP A 33 -3.94 -2.66 14.22
N ARG A 34 -3.79 -1.53 14.92
CA ARG A 34 -3.84 -1.52 16.38
C ARG A 34 -5.22 -1.79 16.94
N ILE A 35 -6.26 -1.24 16.32
CA ILE A 35 -7.65 -1.53 16.67
C ILE A 35 -7.95 -3.01 16.39
N GLY A 36 -7.49 -3.53 15.23
CA GLY A 36 -7.62 -4.93 14.85
C GLY A 36 -7.02 -5.89 15.88
N LYS A 37 -5.85 -5.57 16.44
CA LYS A 37 -5.19 -6.35 17.50
C LYS A 37 -5.98 -6.43 18.81
N VAL A 38 -6.74 -5.39 19.13
CA VAL A 38 -7.55 -5.33 20.38
C VAL A 38 -8.97 -5.84 20.16
N PHE A 39 -9.48 -5.82 18.93
CA PHE A 39 -10.85 -6.23 18.60
C PHE A 39 -11.23 -7.63 19.12
N PRO A 40 -10.43 -8.71 18.91
CA PRO A 40 -10.76 -10.05 19.44
C PRO A 40 -10.85 -10.10 20.97
N LYS A 41 -10.06 -9.28 21.67
CA LYS A 41 -10.11 -9.18 23.14
C LYS A 41 -11.42 -8.53 23.60
N ILE A 42 -11.89 -7.51 22.88
CA ILE A 42 -13.17 -6.84 23.15
C ILE A 42 -14.33 -7.80 22.89
N GLU A 43 -14.28 -8.54 21.79
CA GLU A 43 -15.28 -9.55 21.46
C GLU A 43 -15.35 -10.65 22.53
N ALA A 44 -14.19 -11.16 22.97
CA ALA A 44 -14.09 -12.17 24.03
C ALA A 44 -14.62 -11.67 25.38
N ALA A 45 -14.52 -10.36 25.65
CA ALA A 45 -15.09 -9.76 26.85
C ALA A 45 -16.62 -9.76 26.90
N ARG A 46 -17.29 -10.05 25.76
CA ARG A 46 -18.75 -10.12 25.60
C ARG A 46 -19.45 -8.94 26.28
N PRO A 47 -19.39 -7.73 25.71
CA PRO A 47 -20.10 -6.58 26.28
C PRO A 47 -21.59 -6.92 26.38
N ARG A 48 -22.07 -7.19 27.61
CA ARG A 48 -23.27 -8.03 27.90
C ARG A 48 -24.63 -7.38 27.57
N VAL A 49 -24.63 -6.29 26.81
CA VAL A 49 -25.80 -5.44 26.53
C VAL A 49 -25.95 -5.26 25.02
N SER A 50 -27.19 -5.20 24.51
CA SER A 50 -27.48 -5.00 23.07
C SER A 50 -26.77 -3.77 22.48
N SER A 51 -26.61 -2.71 23.28
CA SER A 51 -25.84 -1.51 22.91
C SER A 51 -24.35 -1.79 22.70
N GLY A 52 -23.75 -2.70 23.48
CA GLY A 52 -22.36 -3.13 23.35
C GLY A 52 -22.12 -3.98 22.11
N ILE A 53 -23.05 -4.88 21.79
CA ILE A 53 -23.01 -5.68 20.55
C ILE A 53 -23.12 -4.75 19.32
N GLN A 54 -24.04 -3.78 19.35
CA GLN A 54 -24.18 -2.80 18.28
C GLN A 54 -22.91 -1.95 18.10
N ALA A 55 -22.26 -1.55 19.20
CA ALA A 55 -21.01 -0.81 19.16
C ALA A 55 -19.87 -1.65 18.55
N LEU A 56 -19.78 -2.94 18.89
CA LEU A 56 -18.80 -3.87 18.34
C LEU A 56 -19.00 -4.09 16.83
N CYS A 57 -20.24 -4.32 16.39
CA CYS A 57 -20.56 -4.44 14.97
C CYS A 57 -20.23 -3.16 14.19
N SER A 58 -20.55 -1.98 14.76
CA SER A 58 -20.21 -0.71 14.13
C SER A 58 -18.70 -0.46 14.08
N LEU A 59 -17.95 -0.93 15.08
CA LEU A 59 -16.49 -0.87 15.09
C LEU A 59 -15.92 -1.74 13.96
N ASN A 60 -16.39 -2.99 13.82
CA ASN A 60 -15.97 -3.89 12.74
C ASN A 60 -16.24 -3.30 11.36
N PHE A 61 -17.45 -2.80 11.14
CA PHE A 61 -17.80 -2.14 9.87
C PHE A 61 -16.90 -0.93 9.58
N SER A 62 -16.50 -0.18 10.62
CA SER A 62 -15.59 0.96 10.46
C SER A 62 -14.17 0.51 10.10
N ILE A 63 -13.70 -0.62 10.64
CA ILE A 63 -12.43 -1.25 10.28
C ILE A 63 -12.46 -1.67 8.81
N GLU A 64 -13.51 -2.39 8.37
CA GLU A 64 -13.67 -2.80 6.97
C GLU A 64 -13.70 -1.60 6.01
N ASN A 65 -14.43 -0.54 6.36
CA ASN A 65 -14.44 0.69 5.57
C ASN A 65 -13.06 1.34 5.46
N ALA A 66 -12.29 1.35 6.55
CA ALA A 66 -10.93 1.88 6.53
C ALA A 66 -10.03 1.03 5.61
N MET A 67 -10.16 -0.30 5.66
CA MET A 67 -9.42 -1.19 4.76
C MET A 67 -9.79 -0.98 3.28
N GLN A 68 -11.07 -0.77 2.97
CA GLN A 68 -11.50 -0.46 1.60
C GLN A 68 -10.90 0.84 1.09
N ILE A 69 -10.80 1.86 1.95
CA ILE A 69 -10.09 3.11 1.60
C ILE A 69 -8.63 2.81 1.30
N LEU A 70 -7.92 2.12 2.19
CA LEU A 70 -6.51 1.79 2.00
C LEU A 70 -6.28 0.99 0.71
N GLN A 71 -7.15 0.03 0.40
CA GLN A 71 -7.06 -0.73 -0.85
C GLN A 71 -7.26 0.15 -2.08
N SER A 72 -8.26 1.04 -2.04
CA SER A 72 -8.50 2.01 -3.11
C SER A 72 -7.28 2.90 -3.35
N CYS A 73 -6.52 3.26 -2.30
CA CYS A 73 -5.28 4.03 -2.41
C CYS A 73 -4.13 3.29 -3.09
N CYS A 74 -4.12 1.95 -3.01
CA CYS A 74 -3.09 1.12 -3.65
C CYS A 74 -3.42 0.85 -5.11
N GLU A 75 -4.70 0.61 -5.43
CA GLU A 75 -5.10 0.19 -6.77
C GLU A 75 -5.30 1.36 -7.75
N SER A 76 -5.72 2.52 -7.25
CA SER A 76 -6.10 3.66 -8.09
C SER A 76 -4.89 4.33 -8.77
N SER A 77 -5.16 5.09 -9.83
CA SER A 77 -4.15 5.91 -10.50
C SER A 77 -3.68 7.06 -9.60
N LYS A 78 -2.43 7.51 -9.76
CA LYS A 78 -1.89 8.67 -9.01
C LYS A 78 -2.68 9.95 -9.28
N LEU A 79 -2.97 10.23 -10.55
CA LEU A 79 -3.74 11.39 -10.99
C LEU A 79 -5.14 11.39 -10.39
N PHE A 80 -5.79 10.22 -10.35
CA PHE A 80 -7.09 10.10 -9.71
C PHE A 80 -7.01 10.34 -8.20
N LEU A 81 -6.02 9.76 -7.52
CA LEU A 81 -5.85 9.90 -6.07
C LEU A 81 -5.62 11.35 -5.62
N VAL A 82 -4.86 12.15 -6.38
CA VAL A 82 -4.69 13.58 -6.03
C VAL A 82 -5.97 14.38 -6.19
N ILE A 83 -6.82 14.04 -7.17
CA ILE A 83 -8.12 14.71 -7.37
C ILE A 83 -9.01 14.49 -6.15
N ILE A 84 -9.13 13.24 -5.69
CA ILE A 84 -9.97 12.86 -4.55
C ILE A 84 -9.31 13.06 -3.18
N GLY A 85 -8.13 13.69 -3.12
CA GLY A 85 -7.33 13.78 -1.89
C GLY A 85 -8.04 14.46 -0.71
N GLU A 86 -8.78 15.55 -0.96
CA GLU A 86 -9.54 16.27 0.08
C GLU A 86 -10.73 15.45 0.60
N ASP A 87 -11.42 14.75 -0.28
CA ASP A 87 -12.51 13.84 0.09
C ASP A 87 -11.98 12.66 0.91
N MET A 88 -10.84 12.10 0.52
CA MET A 88 -10.15 11.04 1.26
C MET A 88 -9.73 11.52 2.65
N LEU A 89 -9.16 12.72 2.77
CA LEU A 89 -8.81 13.33 4.05
C LEU A 89 -10.03 13.44 4.96
N SER A 90 -11.13 13.96 4.43
CA SER A 90 -12.41 14.08 5.14
C SER A 90 -12.97 12.71 5.57
N ARG A 91 -12.79 11.67 4.75
CA ARG A 91 -13.18 10.29 5.09
C ARG A 91 -12.32 9.72 6.22
N CYS A 92 -11.00 9.91 6.18
CA CYS A 92 -10.07 9.43 7.22
C CYS A 92 -10.37 10.10 8.57
N GLN A 93 -10.63 11.41 8.58
CA GLN A 93 -11.01 12.15 9.78
C GLN A 93 -12.33 11.65 10.37
N ARG A 94 -13.35 11.41 9.53
CA ARG A 94 -14.63 10.82 9.96
C ARG A 94 -14.46 9.42 10.55
N LEU A 95 -13.61 8.59 9.95
CA LEU A 95 -13.30 7.25 10.47
C LEU A 95 -12.63 7.32 11.84
N ARG A 96 -11.62 8.19 12.02
CA ARG A 96 -10.99 8.41 13.33
C ARG A 96 -12.02 8.78 14.40
N ASN A 97 -12.88 9.75 14.11
CA ASN A 97 -13.92 10.17 15.06
C ASN A 97 -14.91 9.03 15.36
N THR A 98 -15.22 8.20 14.35
CA THR A 98 -16.07 7.02 14.54
C THR A 98 -15.39 5.97 15.42
N PHE A 99 -14.11 5.67 15.19
CA PHE A 99 -13.34 4.76 16.03
C PHE A 99 -13.29 5.24 17.47
N GLU A 100 -12.98 6.52 17.69
CA GLU A 100 -12.97 7.14 19.02
C GLU A 100 -14.31 6.95 19.74
N GLN A 101 -15.43 7.30 19.09
CA GLN A 101 -16.77 7.17 19.67
C GLN A 101 -17.13 5.72 20.01
N ARG A 102 -16.82 4.76 19.12
CA ARG A 102 -17.15 3.34 19.35
C ARG A 102 -16.28 2.73 20.44
N LEU A 103 -14.98 3.02 20.45
CA LEU A 103 -14.07 2.54 21.47
C LEU A 103 -14.37 3.14 22.84
N SER A 104 -14.70 4.44 22.92
CA SER A 104 -15.12 5.08 24.17
C SER A 104 -16.37 4.42 24.74
N HIS A 105 -17.36 4.11 23.89
CA HIS A 105 -18.57 3.42 24.33
C HIS A 105 -18.28 1.98 24.82
N LEU A 106 -17.35 1.27 24.18
CA LEU A 106 -16.96 -0.09 24.57
C LEU A 106 -16.10 -0.12 25.83
N GLN A 107 -15.34 0.95 26.10
CA GLN A 107 -14.45 1.07 27.25
C GLN A 107 -15.18 0.85 28.58
N ASP A 108 -16.39 1.39 28.72
CA ASP A 108 -17.21 1.27 29.93
C ASP A 108 -17.80 -0.15 30.12
N MET A 109 -17.69 -1.00 29.11
CA MET A 109 -18.31 -2.33 29.06
C MET A 109 -17.31 -3.49 29.13
N VAL A 110 -16.02 -3.20 29.26
CA VAL A 110 -14.95 -4.21 29.28
C VAL A 110 -14.18 -4.20 30.62
N PRO A 111 -13.43 -5.27 30.95
CA PRO A 111 -12.59 -5.31 32.14
C PRO A 111 -11.55 -4.17 32.17
N THR A 112 -11.17 -3.72 33.37
CA THR A 112 -10.31 -2.53 33.59
C THR A 112 -8.99 -2.56 32.82
N LEU A 113 -8.35 -3.73 32.68
CA LEU A 113 -7.11 -3.88 31.91
C LEU A 113 -7.33 -3.60 30.42
N LEU A 114 -8.42 -4.12 29.86
CA LEU A 114 -8.79 -3.89 28.47
C LEU A 114 -9.27 -2.45 28.25
N ALA A 115 -9.99 -1.88 29.22
CA ALA A 115 -10.38 -0.47 29.22
C ALA A 115 -9.15 0.47 29.15
N ALA A 116 -8.06 0.13 29.84
CA ALA A 116 -6.80 0.86 29.78
C ALA A 116 -6.09 0.73 28.42
N GLU A 117 -6.08 -0.47 27.82
CA GLU A 117 -5.61 -0.66 26.43
C GLU A 117 -6.42 0.21 25.45
N ILE A 118 -7.74 0.23 25.60
CA ILE A 118 -8.65 1.08 24.80
C ILE A 118 -8.36 2.58 25.01
N SER A 119 -8.15 3.02 26.26
CA SER A 119 -7.79 4.43 26.56
C SER A 119 -6.55 4.85 25.78
N GLN A 120 -5.54 3.97 25.73
CA GLN A 120 -4.31 4.27 25.02
C GLN A 120 -4.57 4.39 23.51
N ILE A 121 -5.37 3.49 22.92
CA ILE A 121 -5.75 3.59 21.50
C ILE A 121 -6.50 4.90 21.21
N ILE A 122 -7.42 5.31 22.10
CA ILE A 122 -8.15 6.59 21.96
C ILE A 122 -7.18 7.79 21.98
N ASN A 123 -6.19 7.78 22.88
CA ASN A 123 -5.17 8.83 22.91
C ASN A 123 -4.36 8.88 21.61
N ASP A 124 -4.01 7.71 21.06
CA ASP A 124 -3.25 7.62 19.81
C ASP A 124 -4.10 8.02 18.60
N LEU A 125 -5.40 7.70 18.58
CA LEU A 125 -6.37 8.23 17.62
C LEU A 125 -6.39 9.76 17.66
N ASN A 126 -6.47 10.36 18.86
CA ASN A 126 -6.53 11.81 19.04
C ASN A 126 -5.21 12.51 18.68
N ALA A 127 -4.08 11.83 18.85
CA ALA A 127 -2.77 12.33 18.43
C ALA A 127 -2.54 12.22 16.91
N ALA A 128 -3.23 11.30 16.23
CA ALA A 128 -3.05 11.07 14.80
C ALA A 128 -3.46 12.27 13.94
N LYS A 129 -2.54 12.71 13.08
CA LYS A 129 -2.72 13.84 12.15
C LYS A 129 -2.79 13.34 10.72
N PHE A 130 -3.96 13.47 10.11
CA PHE A 130 -4.12 13.27 8.67
C PHE A 130 -3.87 14.57 7.94
N MET A 131 -2.91 14.58 7.02
CA MET A 131 -2.54 15.74 6.22
C MET A 131 -2.18 15.28 4.80
N LEU A 132 -2.46 16.14 3.81
CA LEU A 132 -1.93 16.01 2.46
C LEU A 132 -0.51 16.61 2.44
N VAL A 133 0.40 15.98 1.71
CA VAL A 133 1.73 16.56 1.47
C VAL A 133 1.58 17.67 0.44
N SER A 134 2.39 18.74 0.56
CA SER A 134 2.28 19.93 -0.30
C SER A 134 2.34 19.61 -1.80
N SER A 135 3.14 18.63 -2.21
CA SER A 135 3.21 18.16 -3.61
C SER A 135 1.91 17.53 -4.09
N ASP A 136 1.29 16.69 -3.27
CA ASP A 136 0.06 15.97 -3.61
C ASP A 136 -1.13 16.94 -3.63
N GLU A 137 -1.11 17.93 -2.73
CA GLU A 137 -2.10 19.01 -2.66
C GLU A 137 -2.01 19.93 -3.88
N GLU A 138 -0.80 20.33 -4.28
CA GLU A 138 -0.57 21.16 -5.47
C GLU A 138 -1.02 20.46 -6.75
N ALA A 139 -0.63 19.19 -6.93
CA ALA A 139 -1.07 18.37 -8.05
C ALA A 139 -2.60 18.22 -8.07
N GLY A 140 -3.20 17.94 -6.93
CA GLY A 140 -4.65 17.78 -6.80
C GLY A 140 -5.40 19.05 -7.12
N LYS A 141 -4.91 20.20 -6.64
CA LYS A 141 -5.50 21.51 -6.91
C LYS A 141 -5.48 21.83 -8.40
N ALA A 142 -4.33 21.66 -9.06
CA ALA A 142 -4.22 21.91 -10.50
C ALA A 142 -5.21 21.06 -11.31
N MET A 143 -5.32 19.76 -11.00
CA MET A 143 -6.24 18.86 -11.70
C MET A 143 -7.72 19.14 -11.39
N ARG A 144 -8.06 19.50 -10.14
CA ARG A 144 -9.43 19.87 -9.76
C ARG A 144 -9.88 21.17 -10.43
N GLU A 145 -9.01 22.19 -10.45
CA GLU A 145 -9.29 23.46 -11.14
C GLU A 145 -9.56 23.22 -12.63
N LEU A 146 -8.78 22.34 -13.27
CA LEU A 146 -9.01 21.95 -14.67
C LEU A 146 -10.37 21.27 -14.87
N ILE A 147 -10.72 20.29 -14.02
CA ILE A 147 -12.00 19.57 -14.12
C ILE A 147 -13.20 20.50 -13.90
N LEU A 148 -13.06 21.48 -12.99
CA LEU A 148 -14.11 22.47 -12.68
C LEU A 148 -14.33 23.51 -13.80
N GLN A 149 -13.29 23.83 -14.59
CA GLN A 149 -13.38 24.77 -15.72
C GLN A 149 -14.19 24.21 -16.91
N GLY A 150 -14.60 22.94 -16.84
CA GLY A 150 -15.52 22.30 -17.76
C GLY A 150 -14.80 21.34 -18.71
N VAL A 151 -15.26 20.10 -18.71
CA VAL A 151 -14.88 19.03 -19.65
C VAL A 151 -15.48 19.37 -21.02
N SER A 152 -14.99 20.43 -21.67
CA SER A 152 -15.38 20.78 -23.03
C SER A 152 -14.13 20.74 -23.91
N PRO A 153 -14.03 19.79 -24.85
CA PRO A 153 -12.95 19.76 -25.83
C PRO A 153 -13.19 20.93 -26.80
N SER A 154 -12.74 22.12 -26.42
CA SER A 154 -12.76 23.29 -27.29
C SER A 154 -11.36 23.46 -27.87
N ASP A 155 -11.25 23.53 -29.20
CA ASP A 155 -10.01 23.59 -29.98
C ASP A 155 -9.18 24.90 -29.79
N SER A 156 -9.34 25.61 -28.68
CA SER A 156 -8.65 26.88 -28.41
C SER A 156 -8.03 27.01 -27.01
N VAL A 157 -8.03 25.95 -26.20
CA VAL A 157 -7.59 25.98 -24.79
C VAL A 157 -6.54 24.88 -24.51
N GLU A 158 -5.52 24.80 -25.36
CA GLU A 158 -4.42 23.83 -25.21
C GLU A 158 -3.50 24.16 -24.01
N ASP A 159 -3.42 25.44 -23.65
CA ASP A 159 -2.50 25.96 -22.64
C ASP A 159 -2.79 25.49 -21.18
N PRO A 160 -4.03 25.56 -20.64
CA PRO A 160 -4.27 25.16 -19.25
C PRO A 160 -4.33 23.63 -19.05
N GLU A 161 -4.78 22.85 -20.04
CA GLU A 161 -4.77 21.38 -19.96
C GLU A 161 -3.34 20.84 -19.83
N ILE A 162 -2.44 21.32 -20.70
CA ILE A 162 -1.03 20.94 -20.69
C ILE A 162 -0.37 21.41 -19.39
N LYS A 163 -0.57 22.67 -18.99
CA LYS A 163 0.01 23.22 -17.74
C LYS A 163 -0.42 22.46 -16.50
N ALA A 164 -1.71 22.19 -16.34
CA ALA A 164 -2.22 21.44 -15.19
C ALA A 164 -1.65 20.01 -15.16
N LEU A 165 -1.61 19.35 -16.31
CA LEU A 165 -1.04 18.01 -16.43
C LEU A 165 0.47 17.99 -16.16
N GLN A 166 1.21 19.00 -16.61
CA GLN A 166 2.65 19.14 -16.34
C GLN A 166 2.95 19.38 -14.85
N ILE A 167 2.17 20.23 -14.18
CA ILE A 167 2.27 20.46 -12.73
C ILE A 167 2.03 19.13 -12.01
N ALA A 168 0.92 18.46 -12.30
CA ALA A 168 0.58 17.18 -11.69
C ALA A 168 1.64 16.10 -11.97
N ALA A 169 2.09 15.96 -13.21
CA ALA A 169 3.11 14.99 -13.61
C ALA A 169 4.45 15.27 -12.94
N SER A 170 4.82 16.55 -12.76
CA SER A 170 6.03 16.95 -12.07
C SER A 170 5.99 16.62 -10.58
N CYS A 171 4.88 16.95 -9.91
CA CYS A 171 4.65 16.64 -8.49
C CYS A 171 4.55 15.14 -8.21
N LEU A 172 3.99 14.37 -9.15
CA LEU A 172 3.75 12.92 -9.02
C LEU A 172 4.85 12.04 -9.62
N PHE A 173 5.89 12.68 -10.18
CA PHE A 173 7.02 12.03 -10.84
C PHE A 173 6.59 11.13 -12.02
N ILE A 174 5.60 11.56 -12.81
CA ILE A 174 5.18 10.92 -14.06
C ILE A 174 5.99 11.54 -15.20
N LYS A 175 7.27 11.19 -15.27
CA LYS A 175 8.26 11.85 -16.15
C LYS A 175 8.88 10.96 -17.23
N SER A 176 8.41 9.72 -17.37
CA SER A 176 8.89 8.79 -18.38
C SER A 176 7.74 8.18 -19.18
N PRO A 177 7.99 7.72 -20.42
CA PRO A 177 7.00 6.99 -21.21
C PRO A 177 6.44 5.76 -20.47
N GLU A 178 7.29 5.06 -19.72
CA GLU A 178 6.90 3.90 -18.90
C GLU A 178 5.97 4.33 -17.77
N ALA A 179 6.27 5.43 -17.08
CA ALA A 179 5.44 5.97 -16.01
C ALA A 179 4.05 6.41 -16.52
N ILE A 180 3.99 7.00 -17.71
CA ILE A 180 2.73 7.35 -18.37
C ILE A 180 1.93 6.07 -18.70
N GLN A 181 2.58 5.05 -19.27
CA GLN A 181 1.92 3.79 -19.58
C GLN A 181 1.41 3.05 -18.34
N ILE A 182 2.15 3.07 -17.23
CA ILE A 182 1.71 2.51 -15.95
C ILE A 182 0.44 3.22 -15.48
N GLU A 183 0.43 4.56 -15.58
CA GLU A 183 -0.73 5.36 -15.18
C GLU A 183 -1.95 5.09 -16.08
N GLU A 184 -1.77 5.01 -17.40
CA GLU A 184 -2.84 4.63 -18.33
C GLU A 184 -3.42 3.23 -18.02
N ARG A 185 -2.55 2.25 -17.75
CA ARG A 185 -2.96 0.88 -17.36
C ARG A 185 -3.74 0.91 -16.05
N SER A 186 -3.29 1.68 -15.07
CA SER A 186 -3.96 1.85 -13.78
C SER A 186 -5.35 2.45 -13.94
N ILE A 187 -5.50 3.48 -14.78
CA ILE A 187 -6.79 4.13 -15.07
C ILE A 187 -7.75 3.15 -15.77
N ARG A 188 -7.28 2.39 -16.77
CA ARG A 188 -8.11 1.40 -17.48
C ARG A 188 -8.62 0.32 -16.53
N LYS A 189 -7.72 -0.27 -15.73
CA LYS A 189 -8.09 -1.26 -14.72
C LYS A 189 -9.11 -0.71 -13.71
N GLN A 190 -8.96 0.56 -13.33
CA GLN A 190 -9.91 1.21 -12.44
C GLN A 190 -11.27 1.40 -13.12
N LEU A 191 -11.30 1.81 -14.39
CA LEU A 191 -12.53 1.97 -15.16
C LEU A 191 -13.33 0.66 -15.28
N ASP A 192 -12.64 -0.48 -15.43
CA ASP A 192 -13.24 -1.82 -15.47
C ASP A 192 -13.90 -2.21 -14.15
N LYS A 193 -13.35 -1.74 -13.02
CA LYS A 193 -13.88 -1.99 -11.66
C LYS A 193 -14.96 -1.01 -11.23
N VAL A 194 -15.04 0.17 -11.84
CA VAL A 194 -16.00 1.21 -11.44
C VAL A 194 -17.41 0.78 -11.88
N GLY A 195 -18.27 0.49 -10.90
CA GLY A 195 -19.66 0.06 -11.10
C GLY A 195 -20.55 1.13 -11.75
N HIS A 196 -21.57 1.63 -11.03
CA HIS A 196 -22.52 2.62 -11.57
C HIS A 196 -22.15 4.09 -11.28
N ASP A 197 -20.94 4.36 -10.77
CA ASP A 197 -20.51 5.73 -10.47
C ASP A 197 -20.09 6.48 -11.75
N GLU A 198 -21.07 7.14 -12.34
CA GLU A 198 -20.92 7.91 -13.58
C GLU A 198 -19.98 9.12 -13.40
N SER A 199 -19.88 9.67 -12.19
CA SER A 199 -19.00 10.81 -11.92
C SER A 199 -17.53 10.38 -11.95
N THR A 200 -17.20 9.27 -11.28
CA THR A 200 -15.87 8.68 -11.31
C THR A 200 -15.49 8.23 -12.73
N LYS A 201 -16.42 7.63 -13.49
CA LYS A 201 -16.18 7.26 -14.89
C LYS A 201 -15.83 8.46 -15.77
N LYS A 202 -16.53 9.58 -15.62
CA LYS A 202 -16.24 10.81 -16.37
C LYS A 202 -14.83 11.33 -16.08
N ILE A 203 -14.45 11.36 -14.81
CA ILE A 203 -13.11 11.80 -14.39
C ILE A 203 -12.03 10.87 -14.98
N LEU A 204 -12.18 9.54 -14.83
CA LEU A 204 -11.21 8.57 -15.34
C LEU A 204 -11.05 8.62 -16.86
N ASN A 205 -12.16 8.75 -17.60
CA ASN A 205 -12.11 8.91 -19.06
C ASN A 205 -11.41 10.22 -19.46
N TYR A 206 -11.64 11.30 -18.73
CA TYR A 206 -10.97 12.57 -18.99
C TYR A 206 -9.47 12.50 -18.71
N LEU A 207 -9.05 11.87 -17.61
CA LEU A 207 -7.63 11.62 -17.31
C LEU A 207 -6.96 10.80 -18.42
N LEU A 208 -7.64 9.77 -18.93
CA LEU A 208 -7.13 8.95 -20.02
C LEU A 208 -6.99 9.76 -21.33
N TYR A 209 -7.92 10.67 -21.60
CA TYR A 209 -7.81 11.62 -22.73
C TYR A 209 -6.59 12.52 -22.58
N LEU A 210 -6.36 13.10 -21.40
CA LEU A 210 -5.22 13.99 -21.14
C LEU A 210 -3.88 13.28 -21.36
N LEU A 211 -3.72 12.06 -20.81
CA LEU A 211 -2.50 11.28 -20.98
C LEU A 211 -2.25 10.91 -22.45
N LYS A 212 -3.29 10.51 -23.19
CA LYS A 212 -3.15 10.15 -24.62
C LYS A 212 -2.81 11.34 -25.51
N LYS A 213 -3.42 12.51 -25.24
CA LYS A 213 -3.26 13.70 -26.06
C LYS A 213 -1.95 14.42 -25.77
N TYR A 214 -1.60 14.56 -24.49
CA TYR A 214 -0.50 15.43 -24.06
C TYR A 214 0.66 14.69 -23.38
N GLY A 215 0.59 13.37 -23.17
CA GLY A 215 1.63 12.60 -22.49
C GLY A 215 3.03 12.79 -23.08
N ASN A 216 3.13 12.90 -24.41
CA ASN A 216 4.40 13.15 -25.09
C ASN A 216 4.91 14.60 -24.90
N MET A 217 4.00 15.57 -24.77
CA MET A 217 4.35 17.00 -24.62
C MET A 217 4.90 17.32 -23.22
N ILE A 218 4.53 16.52 -22.20
CA ILE A 218 5.15 16.60 -20.86
C ILE A 218 6.66 16.30 -20.94
N MET A 219 7.10 15.56 -21.95
CA MET A 219 8.51 15.16 -22.12
C MET A 219 9.36 16.25 -22.80
N GLU A 220 8.77 17.12 -23.62
CA GLU A 220 9.51 18.03 -24.52
C GLU A 220 9.98 19.33 -23.83
N GLU A 221 9.26 19.86 -22.84
CA GLU A 221 9.61 21.16 -22.20
C GLU A 221 10.69 21.08 -21.11
N GLN A 222 11.24 19.90 -20.81
CA GLN A 222 12.32 19.76 -19.81
C GLN A 222 13.72 19.68 -20.44
N ILE A 223 13.83 19.85 -21.77
CA ILE A 223 15.11 20.09 -22.49
C ILE A 223 15.29 21.60 -22.73
N GLU A 224 15.13 22.44 -21.71
CA GLU A 224 15.65 23.80 -21.74
C GLU A 224 16.96 23.90 -20.95
N ASN A 225 18.06 23.71 -21.68
CA ASN A 225 19.43 24.20 -21.45
C ASN A 225 19.90 24.45 -20.00
N PRO A 226 20.69 23.55 -19.39
CA PRO A 226 21.75 24.00 -18.50
C PRO A 226 22.85 24.64 -19.35
N LYS A 227 23.09 25.95 -19.15
CA LYS A 227 24.25 26.66 -19.71
C LYS A 227 25.54 25.84 -19.49
N PRO A 228 26.42 25.69 -20.50
CA PRO A 228 27.66 24.95 -20.35
C PRO A 228 28.69 25.83 -19.61
N GLU A 229 29.15 25.39 -18.44
CA GLU A 229 30.47 25.78 -17.94
C GLU A 229 31.51 24.74 -18.41
N PRO A 230 32.73 25.18 -18.80
CA PRO A 230 33.70 24.30 -19.43
C PRO A 230 34.59 23.60 -18.39
N GLY A 231 34.73 22.28 -18.53
CA GLY A 231 35.93 21.58 -18.08
C GLY A 231 35.68 20.23 -17.43
N GLY A 232 36.21 19.16 -18.05
CA GLY A 232 36.39 17.86 -17.39
C GLY A 232 36.06 16.67 -18.27
N SER A 233 36.95 16.34 -19.19
CA SER A 233 37.00 15.06 -19.91
C SER A 233 37.01 13.85 -18.97
N VAL A 234 36.31 12.77 -19.34
CA VAL A 234 36.70 11.33 -19.39
C VAL A 234 35.37 10.57 -19.57
N GLY A 235 35.07 10.00 -20.73
CA GLY A 235 35.57 8.68 -21.15
C GLY A 235 34.37 7.73 -21.30
N ARG A 236 33.77 7.74 -22.49
CA ARG A 236 32.69 6.84 -22.92
C ARG A 236 33.26 5.43 -23.07
N SER A 237 32.66 4.43 -22.40
CA SER A 237 32.85 3.02 -22.76
C SER A 237 31.48 2.42 -23.04
N GLU A 238 31.20 2.24 -24.33
CA GLU A 238 30.30 1.21 -24.83
C GLU A 238 30.82 -0.17 -24.38
N PHE A 239 29.91 -1.08 -23.99
CA PHE A 239 30.14 -2.50 -24.23
C PHE A 239 28.81 -3.23 -24.49
N ILE A 240 28.88 -4.08 -25.51
CA ILE A 240 27.82 -4.85 -26.15
C ILE A 240 27.56 -6.17 -25.39
N CYS A 241 26.31 -6.60 -25.47
CA CYS A 241 25.68 -7.91 -25.19
C CYS A 241 26.58 -9.17 -25.13
N SER A 242 26.25 -10.08 -24.20
CA SER A 242 26.27 -11.52 -24.48
C SER A 242 25.18 -12.28 -23.70
N SER A 243 24.26 -12.87 -24.46
CA SER A 243 23.25 -13.89 -24.11
C SER A 243 23.83 -15.13 -23.42
N TYR A 244 23.08 -15.78 -22.51
CA TYR A 244 22.99 -17.26 -22.39
C TYR A 244 21.82 -17.69 -21.47
N GLY A 245 20.90 -18.50 -22.01
CA GLY A 245 20.33 -19.71 -21.39
C GLY A 245 19.36 -19.57 -20.22
N GLU A 246 18.06 -19.59 -20.54
CA GLU A 246 16.93 -19.88 -19.65
C GLU A 246 16.96 -21.33 -19.17
N GLU A 247 16.65 -21.57 -17.89
CA GLU A 247 15.84 -22.70 -17.44
C GLU A 247 14.94 -22.17 -16.30
N GLU A 248 13.64 -22.12 -16.59
CA GLU A 248 12.57 -21.56 -15.78
C GLU A 248 12.23 -22.46 -14.59
N PHE A 249 12.08 -21.87 -13.41
CA PHE A 249 11.36 -22.48 -12.30
C PHE A 249 10.13 -21.60 -11.99
N GLU A 250 9.03 -21.99 -12.61
CA GLU A 250 7.78 -21.25 -12.69
C GLU A 250 6.87 -21.62 -11.51
N ILE A 251 6.97 -20.87 -10.41
CA ILE A 251 5.93 -20.82 -9.37
C ILE A 251 5.71 -19.36 -8.95
N GLY A 252 4.60 -18.77 -9.40
CA GLY A 252 3.91 -17.64 -8.75
C GLY A 252 4.54 -16.24 -8.81
N LEU A 253 5.33 -15.91 -9.84
CA LEU A 253 6.13 -14.68 -9.90
C LEU A 253 5.44 -13.42 -10.46
N GLU A 254 4.24 -13.52 -11.05
CA GLU A 254 3.60 -12.37 -11.72
C GLU A 254 3.17 -11.24 -10.75
N GLN A 255 2.90 -11.54 -9.48
CA GLN A 255 2.47 -10.54 -8.50
C GLN A 255 3.64 -9.72 -7.90
N PHE A 256 4.89 -10.16 -8.06
CA PHE A 256 6.06 -9.50 -7.49
C PHE A 256 6.81 -8.60 -8.48
N GLU A 257 6.60 -8.76 -9.79
CA GLU A 257 7.20 -7.90 -10.81
C GLU A 257 6.67 -6.46 -10.73
N ALA A 258 5.40 -6.28 -10.37
CA ALA A 258 4.81 -4.97 -10.11
C ALA A 258 5.45 -4.22 -8.93
N GLN A 259 6.17 -4.93 -8.04
CA GLN A 259 6.92 -4.34 -6.94
C GLN A 259 8.30 -3.81 -7.38
N ILE A 260 8.89 -4.37 -8.44
CA ILE A 260 10.19 -3.95 -8.98
C ILE A 260 10.08 -2.67 -9.80
N ASP A 261 8.92 -2.39 -10.41
CA ASP A 261 8.65 -1.11 -11.07
C ASP A 261 8.70 0.09 -10.11
N PHE A 262 8.52 -0.11 -8.79
CA PHE A 262 8.67 0.95 -7.78
C PHE A 262 10.13 1.37 -7.53
N LEU A 263 11.10 0.50 -7.87
CA LEU A 263 12.53 0.81 -7.76
C LEU A 263 13.09 1.57 -8.97
N THR A 264 12.29 1.82 -10.01
CA THR A 264 12.76 2.51 -11.23
C THR A 264 13.07 4.00 -11.00
N ASN A 265 12.62 4.60 -9.88
CA ASN A 265 12.95 5.98 -9.55
C ASN A 265 14.17 6.14 -8.62
N TYR A 266 14.74 5.04 -8.09
CA TYR A 266 16.00 5.04 -7.32
C TYR A 266 16.75 3.72 -7.54
N THR A 267 17.93 3.77 -8.15
CA THR A 267 18.77 2.58 -8.34
C THR A 267 19.07 1.93 -7.00
N LEU A 268 18.41 0.79 -6.70
CA LEU A 268 18.67 0.01 -5.49
C LEU A 268 20.17 -0.33 -5.43
N PRO A 269 20.91 0.16 -4.41
CA PRO A 269 22.34 -0.12 -4.32
C PRO A 269 22.60 -1.62 -4.36
N GLU A 270 23.55 -2.05 -5.19
CA GLU A 270 23.90 -3.47 -5.34
C GLU A 270 24.31 -4.12 -4.01
N GLU A 271 24.85 -3.33 -3.09
CA GLU A 271 25.24 -3.76 -1.74
C GLU A 271 24.06 -4.20 -0.87
N PHE A 272 22.85 -3.73 -1.17
CA PHE A 272 21.64 -4.07 -0.43
C PHE A 272 20.90 -5.28 -1.03
N LYS A 273 21.36 -5.77 -2.19
CA LYS A 273 20.77 -6.93 -2.85
C LYS A 273 21.39 -8.21 -2.33
N CYS A 274 20.54 -9.20 -2.06
CA CYS A 274 20.97 -10.57 -1.77
C CYS A 274 21.65 -11.15 -3.02
N PRO A 275 22.87 -11.70 -2.93
CA PRO A 275 23.55 -12.26 -4.10
C PRO A 275 22.86 -13.46 -4.74
N ILE A 276 21.99 -14.18 -4.01
CA ILE A 276 21.20 -15.30 -4.54
C ILE A 276 19.96 -14.76 -5.27
N SER A 277 19.08 -14.07 -4.55
CA SER A 277 17.78 -13.66 -5.09
C SER A 277 17.82 -12.38 -5.92
N ARG A 278 18.92 -11.62 -5.87
CA ARG A 278 19.08 -10.28 -6.47
C ARG A 278 18.06 -9.24 -5.98
N ARG A 279 17.39 -9.53 -4.86
CA ARG A 279 16.38 -8.67 -4.22
C ARG A 279 16.93 -7.99 -2.98
N LEU A 280 16.28 -6.90 -2.55
CA LEU A 280 16.62 -6.22 -1.30
C LEU A 280 16.61 -7.21 -0.11
N MET A 281 17.60 -7.13 0.76
CA MET A 281 17.69 -7.94 1.98
C MET A 281 16.85 -7.31 3.12
N PHE A 282 16.04 -8.12 3.79
CA PHE A 282 15.21 -7.77 4.94
C PHE A 282 15.80 -8.32 6.25
N ASP A 283 16.34 -9.53 6.20
CA ASP A 283 17.09 -10.15 7.29
C ASP A 283 18.51 -10.53 6.84
N PRO A 284 19.40 -9.53 6.67
CA PRO A 284 20.76 -9.77 6.19
C PRO A 284 21.57 -10.56 7.21
N VAL A 285 22.15 -11.68 6.78
CA VAL A 285 23.05 -12.55 7.56
C VAL A 285 24.38 -12.74 6.84
N VAL A 286 25.47 -12.79 7.62
CA VAL A 286 26.82 -13.08 7.14
C VAL A 286 27.14 -14.55 7.34
N ILE A 287 27.66 -15.20 6.31
CA ILE A 287 28.20 -16.57 6.38
C ILE A 287 29.72 -16.57 6.57
N SER A 288 30.32 -17.74 6.80
CA SER A 288 31.76 -17.90 7.05
C SER A 288 32.70 -17.34 5.98
N SER A 289 32.21 -17.11 4.75
CA SER A 289 32.97 -16.42 3.70
C SER A 289 33.00 -14.89 3.82
N GLY A 290 32.36 -14.31 4.85
CA GLY A 290 32.22 -12.86 5.04
C GLY A 290 31.24 -12.18 4.08
N GLN A 291 30.48 -12.95 3.30
CA GLN A 291 29.47 -12.42 2.38
C GLN A 291 28.11 -12.34 3.09
N THR A 292 27.33 -11.31 2.76
CA THR A 292 25.98 -11.09 3.33
C THR A 292 24.92 -11.59 2.35
N PHE A 293 23.91 -12.28 2.89
CA PHE A 293 22.77 -12.81 2.16
C PHE A 293 21.49 -12.56 2.95
N GLU A 294 20.35 -12.65 2.29
CA GLU A 294 19.06 -12.78 2.96
C GLU A 294 18.94 -14.18 3.58
N ARG A 295 18.55 -14.28 4.86
CA ARG A 295 18.54 -15.52 5.64
C ARG A 295 17.82 -16.65 4.93
N VAL A 296 16.58 -16.40 4.46
CA VAL A 296 15.74 -17.47 3.88
C VAL A 296 16.41 -18.11 2.66
N PHE A 297 17.02 -17.31 1.79
CA PHE A 297 17.64 -17.83 0.57
C PHE A 297 18.93 -18.60 0.82
N ILE A 298 19.77 -18.13 1.76
CA ILE A 298 21.02 -18.84 2.07
C ILE A 298 20.76 -20.08 2.95
N GLN A 299 19.70 -20.06 3.78
CA GLN A 299 19.25 -21.23 4.52
C GLN A 299 18.80 -22.33 3.55
N ASN A 300 17.90 -22.01 2.61
CA ASN A 300 17.46 -22.98 1.59
C ASN A 300 18.64 -23.55 0.79
N TRP A 301 19.60 -22.70 0.41
CA TRP A 301 20.81 -23.13 -0.28
C TRP A 301 21.61 -24.18 0.52
N PHE A 302 21.73 -24.03 1.84
CA PHE A 302 22.40 -25.01 2.69
C PHE A 302 21.54 -26.26 2.95
N ASP A 303 20.22 -26.11 3.06
CA ASP A 303 19.29 -27.22 3.26
C ASP A 303 19.25 -28.16 2.03
N GLU A 304 19.55 -27.63 0.84
CA GLU A 304 19.79 -28.40 -0.40
C GLU A 304 21.13 -29.16 -0.41
N GLY A 305 21.93 -29.06 0.66
CA GLY A 305 23.20 -29.77 0.83
C GLY A 305 24.42 -29.05 0.26
N ASN A 306 24.30 -27.77 -0.12
CA ASN A 306 25.42 -27.02 -0.68
C ASN A 306 26.37 -26.51 0.43
N GLU A 307 27.64 -26.93 0.39
CA GLU A 307 28.69 -26.48 1.32
C GLU A 307 29.57 -25.33 0.77
N ILE A 308 29.18 -24.74 -0.36
CA ILE A 308 29.95 -23.70 -1.05
C ILE A 308 29.25 -22.34 -0.94
N CYS A 309 30.03 -21.26 -0.92
CA CYS A 309 29.51 -19.91 -1.00
C CYS A 309 28.86 -19.67 -2.38
N PRO A 310 27.58 -19.25 -2.46
CA PRO A 310 26.91 -19.00 -3.74
C PRO A 310 27.61 -17.96 -4.61
N ARG A 311 28.25 -16.97 -3.99
CA ARG A 311 28.92 -15.84 -4.67
C ARG A 311 30.38 -16.11 -5.00
N THR A 312 31.18 -16.56 -4.03
CA THR A 312 32.62 -16.76 -4.25
C THR A 312 32.97 -18.15 -4.80
N LYS A 313 32.03 -19.10 -4.75
CA LYS A 313 32.20 -20.50 -5.15
C LYS A 313 33.29 -21.24 -4.36
N VAL A 314 33.68 -20.72 -3.19
CA VAL A 314 34.66 -21.33 -2.28
C VAL A 314 33.94 -22.17 -1.23
N LYS A 315 34.53 -23.31 -0.85
CA LYS A 315 34.04 -24.18 0.24
C LYS A 315 34.05 -23.44 1.58
N LEU A 316 32.93 -23.51 2.30
CA LEU A 316 32.75 -22.84 3.57
C LEU A 316 33.38 -23.65 4.71
N ALA A 317 33.95 -22.96 5.70
CA ALA A 317 34.50 -23.61 6.89
C ALA A 317 33.40 -24.16 7.81
N HIS A 318 32.24 -23.50 7.82
CA HIS A 318 31.04 -23.88 8.55
C HIS A 318 29.81 -23.17 7.94
N LEU A 319 28.62 -23.71 8.22
CA LEU A 319 27.33 -23.29 7.65
C LEU A 319 26.50 -22.40 8.60
N SER A 320 27.11 -21.85 9.66
CA SER A 320 26.39 -20.94 10.56
C SER A 320 26.20 -19.55 9.97
N PHE A 321 25.11 -18.91 10.38
CA PHE A 321 24.76 -17.53 10.01
C PHE A 321 24.94 -16.59 11.20
N THR A 322 25.56 -15.43 10.96
CA THR A 322 25.63 -14.34 11.95
C THR A 322 24.76 -13.18 11.46
N PRO A 323 23.79 -12.67 12.26
CA PRO A 323 23.01 -11.50 11.88
C PRO A 323 23.89 -10.30 11.55
N ASN A 324 23.63 -9.63 10.42
CA ASN A 324 24.34 -8.41 10.01
C ASN A 324 23.51 -7.19 10.36
N THR A 325 23.52 -6.81 11.64
CA THR A 325 22.75 -5.68 12.16
C THR A 325 23.15 -4.36 11.51
N ALA A 326 24.44 -4.17 11.20
CA ALA A 326 24.92 -2.96 10.51
C ALA A 326 24.34 -2.82 9.10
N MET A 327 24.32 -3.89 8.30
CA MET A 327 23.67 -3.89 6.98
C MET A 327 22.16 -3.67 7.11
N LYS A 328 21.53 -4.31 8.10
CA LYS A 328 20.10 -4.12 8.38
C LYS A 328 19.78 -2.65 8.67
N GLU A 329 20.57 -1.98 9.51
CA GLU A 329 20.41 -0.54 9.80
C GLU A 329 20.64 0.36 8.58
N LEU A 330 21.64 0.06 7.74
CA LEU A 330 21.90 0.82 6.52
C LEU A 330 20.74 0.71 5.53
N ILE A 331 20.25 -0.51 5.34
CA ILE A 331 19.09 -0.80 4.52
C ILE A 331 17.85 -0.10 5.09
N SER A 332 17.60 -0.17 6.40
CA SER A 332 16.50 0.53 7.06
C SER A 332 16.57 2.04 6.86
N LYS A 333 17.73 2.67 7.02
CA LYS A 333 17.91 4.11 6.77
C LYS A 333 17.70 4.50 5.31
N TRP A 334 18.16 3.66 4.38
CA TRP A 334 17.89 3.85 2.95
C TRP A 334 16.39 3.76 2.69
N CYS A 335 15.75 2.75 3.27
CA CYS A 335 14.31 2.56 3.18
C CYS A 335 13.51 3.71 3.80
N GLU A 336 13.89 4.25 4.95
CA GLU A 336 13.27 5.46 5.52
C GLU A 336 13.43 6.67 4.61
N LYS A 337 14.64 6.89 4.08
CA LYS A 337 14.97 8.02 3.21
C LYS A 337 14.20 8.00 1.89
N TYR A 338 14.05 6.82 1.28
CA TYR A 338 13.36 6.64 0.00
C TYR A 338 11.93 6.15 0.17
N GLY A 339 11.47 6.03 1.41
CA GLY A 339 10.15 5.53 1.72
C GLY A 339 9.91 4.12 1.18
N VAL A 340 10.82 3.19 1.38
CA VAL A 340 10.55 1.77 1.20
C VAL A 340 10.13 1.23 2.57
N ILE A 341 8.97 0.58 2.66
CA ILE A 341 8.57 -0.08 3.91
C ILE A 341 9.13 -1.50 3.86
N ILE A 342 10.01 -1.81 4.81
CA ILE A 342 10.50 -3.17 5.05
C ILE A 342 9.53 -3.80 6.05
N PRO A 343 8.79 -4.87 5.69
CA PRO A 343 8.12 -5.67 6.70
C PRO A 343 9.19 -6.23 7.64
N ASP A 344 9.13 -5.82 8.90
CA ASP A 344 9.89 -6.48 9.96
C ASP A 344 9.42 -7.94 10.04
N PRO A 345 10.30 -8.95 9.98
CA PRO A 345 9.92 -10.33 10.25
C PRO A 345 9.25 -10.55 11.62
N SER A 346 9.39 -9.59 12.55
CA SER A 346 8.66 -9.57 13.83
C SER A 346 7.27 -8.93 13.78
N MET A 347 6.95 -8.19 12.70
CA MET A 347 5.56 -7.92 12.35
C MET A 347 5.01 -9.20 11.74
N GLU A 348 4.45 -10.06 12.60
CA GLU A 348 3.42 -11.00 12.17
C GLU A 348 2.42 -10.19 11.36
N VAL A 349 2.43 -10.40 10.04
CA VAL A 349 1.44 -9.84 9.14
C VAL A 349 0.10 -10.29 9.72
N PHE A 350 -0.64 -9.34 10.30
CA PHE A 350 -1.94 -9.63 10.87
C PHE A 350 -2.76 -10.28 9.76
N ASP A 351 -3.07 -11.57 9.91
CA ASP A 351 -3.74 -12.33 8.86
C ASP A 351 -5.21 -11.90 8.86
N TRP A 352 -5.48 -10.82 8.12
CA TRP A 352 -6.81 -10.19 8.01
C TRP A 352 -7.91 -11.14 7.52
N LEU A 353 -7.53 -12.32 7.00
CA LEU A 353 -8.44 -13.41 6.69
C LEU A 353 -9.19 -13.93 7.93
N ASP A 354 -8.59 -13.88 9.13
CA ASP A 354 -9.24 -14.32 10.37
C ASP A 354 -10.35 -13.35 10.82
N VAL A 355 -10.11 -12.03 10.76
CA VAL A 355 -11.13 -11.02 11.12
C VAL A 355 -12.36 -11.13 10.21
N ARG A 356 -12.13 -11.37 8.91
CA ARG A 356 -13.19 -11.55 7.90
C ARG A 356 -13.98 -12.86 8.11
N SER A 357 -13.31 -13.91 8.58
CA SER A 357 -13.89 -15.24 8.80
C SER A 357 -14.74 -15.31 10.08
N MET A 358 -14.44 -14.49 11.09
CA MET A 358 -15.23 -14.42 12.33
C MET A 358 -16.60 -13.75 12.15
N SER A 359 -16.77 -12.93 11.10
CA SER A 359 -18.02 -12.20 10.81
C SER A 359 -19.20 -13.10 10.39
N PHE A 360 -18.98 -14.38 10.05
CA PHE A 360 -20.06 -15.28 9.61
C PHE A 360 -20.46 -16.35 10.64
N ALA A 361 -19.59 -16.69 11.60
CA ALA A 361 -19.83 -17.86 12.46
C ALA A 361 -20.58 -17.55 13.77
N SER A 362 -20.56 -16.31 14.29
CA SER A 362 -20.99 -16.08 15.69
C SER A 362 -22.22 -15.17 15.92
N SER A 363 -22.77 -14.48 14.91
CA SER A 363 -23.78 -13.43 15.17
C SER A 363 -25.19 -13.67 14.62
N CYS A 364 -25.42 -14.70 13.78
CA CYS A 364 -26.77 -14.97 13.24
C CYS A 364 -27.40 -16.31 13.64
N SER A 365 -26.66 -17.21 14.29
CA SER A 365 -27.22 -18.51 14.70
C SER A 365 -27.85 -18.51 16.10
N SER A 366 -27.71 -17.44 16.88
CA SER A 366 -28.20 -17.37 18.27
C SER A 366 -29.40 -16.43 18.48
N MET A 367 -30.18 -16.13 17.42
CA MET A 367 -31.42 -15.35 17.53
C MET A 367 -32.70 -16.19 17.64
N SER A 368 -32.63 -17.52 17.78
CA SER A 368 -33.83 -18.38 17.89
C SER A 368 -34.27 -18.73 19.31
N GLU A 369 -33.62 -18.26 20.39
CA GLU A 369 -33.97 -18.67 21.77
C GLU A 369 -34.09 -17.52 22.79
N ILE A 370 -34.72 -16.40 22.40
CA ILE A 370 -35.26 -15.46 23.40
C ILE A 370 -36.73 -15.25 23.10
N HIS A 371 -37.56 -16.08 23.74
CA HIS A 371 -39.00 -15.89 23.86
C HIS A 371 -39.25 -14.62 24.70
N CYS A 372 -39.42 -13.48 24.04
CA CYS A 372 -39.99 -12.30 24.67
C CYS A 372 -41.51 -12.47 24.70
N HIS A 373 -42.04 -12.73 25.90
CA HIS A 373 -43.47 -12.61 26.18
C HIS A 373 -43.93 -11.18 25.86
N ASP A 374 -44.93 -11.08 24.99
CA ASP A 374 -45.59 -9.84 24.56
C ASP A 374 -46.51 -9.31 25.68
N PRO A 375 -46.29 -8.10 26.24
CA PRO A 375 -47.17 -7.56 27.27
C PRO A 375 -48.39 -6.80 26.72
N TYR A 376 -48.71 -6.91 25.42
CA TYR A 376 -49.87 -6.25 24.82
C TYR A 376 -50.92 -7.20 24.25
N LEU A 377 -51.32 -8.25 24.99
CA LEU A 377 -52.57 -8.96 24.70
C LEU A 377 -53.32 -9.40 25.97
N GLY A 378 -54.41 -8.68 26.26
CA GLY A 378 -55.69 -9.26 26.69
C GLY A 378 -56.28 -8.76 28.02
N PRO A 379 -57.60 -8.90 28.23
CA PRO A 379 -58.68 -9.28 27.31
C PRO A 379 -59.46 -8.11 26.71
#